data_AF-A0A957TQZ2-F1
#
_entry.id   AF-A0A957TQZ2-F1
#
_cell.length_a   1.000
_cell.length_b   1.000
_cell.length_c   1.000
_cell.angle_alpha   90.00
_cell.angle_beta   90.00
_cell.angle_gamma   90.00
#
_symmetry.space_group_name_H-M   'P 1'
#
loop_
_entity.id
_entity.type
_entity.pdbx_description
1 polymer ?
#
loop_
_entity_poly.entity_id
_entity_poly.type
_entity_poly.pdbx_seq_one_letter_code
_entity_poly.pdbx_strand_id
1 'polypeptide(L)'
;MSKFAPLNLRAEELIEYTPDWTGPRTADGRPVVADDILARMRRVTITEAWGILRGNGYHHQYEDGWLCTHPGQVLVGRALTAMYMPRRPEMRTVMEAKGAAAGCVGDQISWPIDMLVPGDVYVADVFGKVDQGAVIGDNLATSIYTKSG
;
A
#
# COMPACT_ATOMS: atom_id res chain seq x y z
N MET A 1 -10.03 -13.51 0.38
CA MET A 1 -11.07 -12.54 -0.08
C MET A 1 -11.33 -12.80 -1.57
N SER A 2 -12.59 -12.82 -2.03
CA SER A 2 -12.88 -13.02 -3.46
C SER A 2 -12.33 -11.84 -4.29
N LYS A 3 -11.66 -12.12 -5.40
CA LYS A 3 -11.09 -11.09 -6.29
C LYS A 3 -12.18 -10.19 -6.88
N PHE A 4 -12.31 -8.97 -6.34
CA PHE A 4 -13.32 -7.99 -6.75
C PHE A 4 -12.77 -6.87 -7.64
N ALA A 5 -11.45 -6.64 -7.63
CA ALA A 5 -10.76 -5.71 -8.52
C ALA A 5 -9.74 -6.44 -9.42
N PRO A 6 -9.53 -6.01 -10.68
CA PRO A 6 -8.67 -6.71 -11.63
C PRO A 6 -7.22 -6.87 -11.19
N LEU A 7 -6.68 -5.85 -10.50
CA LEU A 7 -5.28 -5.81 -10.05
C LEU A 7 -5.11 -6.27 -8.60
N ASN A 8 -6.16 -6.76 -7.93
CA ASN A 8 -5.98 -7.30 -6.60
C ASN A 8 -5.25 -8.65 -6.66
N LEU A 9 -4.37 -8.88 -5.69
CA LEU A 9 -3.84 -10.19 -5.38
C LEU A 9 -4.74 -10.83 -4.32
N ARG A 10 -4.94 -12.14 -4.42
CA ARG A 10 -5.53 -12.94 -3.35
C ARG A 10 -4.46 -13.22 -2.29
N ALA A 11 -4.92 -13.63 -1.11
CA ALA A 11 -4.01 -13.97 -0.01
C ALA A 11 -3.03 -15.09 -0.38
N GLU A 12 -3.50 -16.07 -1.15
CA GLU A 12 -2.68 -17.19 -1.60
C GLU A 12 -1.58 -16.72 -2.56
N GLU A 13 -1.88 -15.75 -3.44
CA GLU A 13 -0.93 -15.17 -4.38
C GLU A 13 0.11 -14.31 -3.65
N LEU A 14 -0.30 -13.54 -2.64
CA LEU A 14 0.64 -12.78 -1.80
C LEU A 14 1.61 -13.69 -1.05
N ILE A 15 1.12 -14.83 -0.55
CA ILE A 15 1.97 -15.84 0.12
C ILE A 15 2.92 -16.47 -0.89
N GLU A 16 2.42 -16.86 -2.07
CA GLU A 16 3.19 -17.47 -3.15
C GLU A 16 4.36 -16.57 -3.60
N TYR A 17 4.12 -15.26 -3.76
CA TYR A 17 5.16 -14.30 -4.18
C TYR A 17 6.02 -13.75 -3.04
N THR A 18 5.85 -14.23 -1.80
CA THR A 18 6.72 -13.89 -0.67
C THR A 18 7.21 -15.15 0.06
N PRO A 19 7.86 -16.09 -0.65
CA PRO A 19 8.13 -17.42 -0.14
C PRO A 19 9.11 -17.44 1.04
N ASP A 20 10.03 -16.47 1.10
CA ASP A 20 11.05 -16.39 2.16
C ASP A 20 10.48 -15.89 3.50
N TRP A 21 9.27 -15.33 3.50
CA TRP A 21 8.67 -14.82 4.72
C TRP A 21 7.95 -15.93 5.50
N THR A 22 8.52 -16.27 6.66
CA THR A 22 8.03 -17.29 7.59
C THR A 22 7.35 -16.72 8.85
N GLY A 23 7.31 -15.39 8.98
CA GLY A 23 6.70 -14.70 10.12
C GLY A 23 5.17 -14.59 10.03
N PRO A 24 4.55 -13.88 10.99
CA PRO A 24 3.11 -13.63 10.98
C PRO A 24 2.66 -12.90 9.71
N ARG A 25 1.40 -13.14 9.34
CA ARG A 25 0.73 -12.50 8.19
C ARG A 25 -0.64 -12.00 8.60
N THR A 26 -1.11 -10.97 7.93
CA THR A 26 -2.51 -10.54 8.02
C THR A 26 -3.44 -11.55 7.34
N ALA A 27 -4.76 -11.41 7.55
CA ALA A 27 -5.75 -12.29 6.94
C ALA A 27 -5.78 -12.24 5.40
N ASP A 28 -5.36 -11.12 4.82
CA ASP A 28 -5.17 -10.94 3.37
C ASP A 28 -3.79 -11.43 2.87
N GLY A 29 -2.97 -12.05 3.71
CA GLY A 29 -1.72 -12.72 3.31
C GLY A 29 -0.47 -11.85 3.36
N ARG A 30 -0.59 -10.56 3.69
CA ARG A 30 0.53 -9.62 3.73
C ARG A 30 1.48 -9.93 4.91
N PRO A 31 2.81 -9.90 4.70
CA PRO A 31 3.80 -10.00 5.78
C PRO A 31 3.60 -8.96 6.88
N VAL A 32 3.68 -9.39 8.16
CA VAL A 32 3.62 -8.49 9.31
C VAL A 32 4.98 -8.38 9.98
N VAL A 33 5.67 -7.28 9.72
CA VAL A 33 6.87 -6.88 10.44
C VAL A 33 6.49 -6.28 11.80
N ALA A 34 7.20 -6.66 12.86
CA ALA A 34 6.93 -6.19 14.22
C ALA A 34 7.12 -4.66 14.37
N ASP A 35 6.30 -4.04 15.22
CA ASP A 35 6.30 -2.58 15.39
C ASP A 35 7.61 -2.04 15.98
N ASP A 36 8.35 -2.84 16.77
CA ASP A 36 9.66 -2.44 17.30
C ASP A 36 10.67 -2.21 16.16
N ILE A 37 10.60 -3.02 15.10
CA ILE A 37 11.45 -2.88 13.92
C ILE A 37 11.11 -1.57 13.23
N LEU A 38 9.82 -1.24 13.06
CA LEU A 38 9.39 0.03 12.48
C LEU A 38 9.91 1.23 13.30
N ALA A 39 9.79 1.15 14.63
CA ALA A 39 10.26 2.21 15.53
C ALA A 39 11.78 2.42 15.43
N ARG A 40 12.55 1.34 15.32
CA ARG A 40 14.02 1.39 15.16
C ARG A 40 14.43 1.91 13.79
N MET A 41 13.71 1.51 12.73
CA MET A 41 13.97 1.92 11.35
C MET A 41 13.82 3.43 11.14
N ARG A 42 13.05 4.14 11.97
CA ARG A 42 12.97 5.62 11.93
C ARG A 42 14.31 6.32 12.16
N ARG A 43 15.31 5.62 12.72
CA ARG A 43 16.67 6.15 12.97
C ARG A 43 17.68 5.74 11.90
N VAL A 44 17.25 4.96 10.91
CA VAL A 44 18.11 4.42 9.86
C VAL A 44 17.98 5.30 8.62
N THR A 45 19.11 5.69 8.04
CA THR A 45 19.10 6.46 6.79
C THR A 45 18.77 5.54 5.60
N ILE A 46 18.16 6.11 4.55
CA ILE A 46 17.81 5.34 3.34
C ILE A 46 19.07 4.68 2.73
N THR A 47 20.21 5.35 2.75
CA THR A 47 21.48 4.83 2.21
C THR A 47 22.02 3.64 2.99
N GLU A 48 21.91 3.64 4.33
CA GLU A 48 22.29 2.49 5.17
C GLU A 48 21.37 1.28 4.90
N ALA A 49 20.05 1.49 4.90
CA ALA A 49 19.08 0.44 4.60
C ALA A 49 19.32 -0.15 3.19
N TRP A 50 19.53 0.72 2.19
CA TRP A 50 19.83 0.31 0.83
C TRP A 50 21.14 -0.48 0.71
N GLY A 51 22.19 -0.08 1.45
CA GLY A 51 23.46 -0.81 1.52
C GLY A 51 23.28 -2.27 1.99
N ILE A 52 22.50 -2.47 3.07
CA ILE A 52 22.20 -3.82 3.60
C ILE A 52 21.40 -4.64 2.58
N LEU A 53 20.38 -4.06 1.95
CA LEU A 53 19.54 -4.75 0.95
C LEU A 53 20.37 -5.20 -0.25
N ARG A 54 21.23 -4.33 -0.79
CA ARG A 54 22.14 -4.69 -1.90
C ARG A 54 23.12 -5.78 -1.52
N GLY A 55 23.65 -5.75 -0.28
CA GLY A 55 24.53 -6.81 0.23
C GLY A 55 23.86 -8.20 0.28
N ASN A 56 22.53 -8.25 0.34
CA ASN A 56 21.72 -9.47 0.29
C ASN A 56 21.11 -9.75 -1.11
N GLY A 57 21.59 -9.07 -2.16
CA GLY A 57 21.15 -9.30 -3.54
C GLY A 57 19.90 -8.50 -3.98
N TYR A 58 19.32 -7.66 -3.11
CA TYR A 58 18.16 -6.83 -3.46
C TYR A 58 18.61 -5.49 -4.05
N HIS A 59 18.93 -5.49 -5.35
CA HIS A 59 19.53 -4.32 -6.01
C HIS A 59 18.56 -3.18 -6.34
N HIS A 60 17.27 -3.47 -6.49
CA HIS A 60 16.25 -2.54 -6.99
C HIS A 60 15.28 -2.07 -5.88
N GLN A 61 15.84 -1.53 -4.79
CA GLN A 61 15.11 -1.17 -3.57
C GLN A 61 15.24 0.32 -3.22
N TYR A 62 15.34 1.18 -4.23
CA TYR A 62 15.44 2.63 -4.08
C TYR A 62 14.59 3.31 -5.16
N GLU A 63 13.90 4.39 -4.77
CA GLU A 63 13.11 5.24 -5.64
C GLU A 63 13.31 6.71 -5.25
N ASP A 64 13.36 7.61 -6.23
CA ASP A 64 13.49 9.06 -6.03
C ASP A 64 12.35 9.85 -6.70
N GLY A 65 12.53 11.17 -6.88
CA GLY A 65 11.52 12.02 -7.54
C GLY A 65 10.25 12.31 -6.73
N TRP A 66 10.14 11.81 -5.49
CA TRP A 66 9.00 12.08 -4.61
C TRP A 66 8.92 13.56 -4.19
N LEU A 67 7.72 14.14 -4.29
CA LEU A 67 7.43 15.43 -3.65
C LEU A 67 7.13 15.20 -2.16
N CYS A 68 8.04 15.64 -1.29
CA CYS A 68 7.84 15.55 0.15
C CYS A 68 7.02 16.74 0.67
N THR A 69 5.77 16.48 1.08
CA THR A 69 4.86 17.50 1.61
C THR A 69 5.16 17.87 3.07
N HIS A 70 5.92 17.04 3.79
CA HIS A 70 6.29 17.25 5.19
C HIS A 70 7.82 17.09 5.38
N PRO A 71 8.62 18.08 4.96
CA PRO A 71 10.08 18.02 5.07
C PRO A 71 10.56 17.83 6.52
N GLY A 72 11.68 17.11 6.69
CA GLY A 72 12.29 16.86 8.00
C GLY A 72 11.65 15.73 8.82
N GLN A 73 10.57 15.12 8.31
CA GLN A 73 9.94 13.94 8.91
C GLN A 73 10.46 12.64 8.27
N VAL A 74 10.40 11.54 9.03
CA VAL A 74 10.75 10.19 8.56
C VAL A 74 9.50 9.32 8.53
N LEU A 75 9.18 8.81 7.34
CA LEU A 75 8.07 7.87 7.12
C LEU A 75 8.60 6.43 7.08
N VAL A 76 8.09 5.58 7.96
CA VAL A 76 8.40 4.15 8.04
C VAL A 76 7.12 3.41 8.39
N GLY A 77 6.84 2.31 7.68
CA GLY A 77 5.77 1.40 8.03
C GLY A 77 5.69 0.20 7.09
N ARG A 78 4.73 -0.68 7.37
CA ARG A 78 4.41 -1.84 6.52
C ARG A 78 3.61 -1.37 5.31
N ALA A 79 4.13 -1.59 4.10
CA ALA A 79 3.44 -1.13 2.90
C ALA A 79 2.06 -1.79 2.76
N LEU A 80 1.02 -1.00 2.48
CA LEU A 80 -0.21 -1.46 1.85
C LEU A 80 -0.25 -0.86 0.46
N THR A 81 -0.21 -1.72 -0.55
CA THR A 81 -0.08 -1.28 -1.94
C THR A 81 -1.42 -1.21 -2.64
N ALA A 82 -1.66 -0.14 -3.38
CA ALA A 82 -2.78 -0.02 -4.31
C ALA A 82 -2.27 0.32 -5.71
N MET A 83 -2.92 -0.25 -6.72
CA MET A 83 -2.66 0.08 -8.12
C MET A 83 -3.97 0.48 -8.77
N TYR A 84 -3.95 1.63 -9.44
CA TYR A 84 -5.09 2.14 -10.18
C TYR A 84 -4.83 2.06 -11.69
N MET A 85 -5.89 2.21 -12.46
CA MET A 85 -5.84 2.27 -13.92
C MET A 85 -6.92 3.23 -14.45
N PRO A 86 -6.79 3.73 -15.69
CA PRO A 86 -7.82 4.56 -16.30
C PRO A 86 -9.20 3.91 -16.24
N ARG A 87 -10.22 4.71 -15.90
CA ARG A 87 -11.59 4.23 -15.75
C ARG A 87 -12.14 3.76 -17.10
N ARG A 88 -12.55 2.49 -17.15
CA ARG A 88 -13.37 1.92 -18.22
C ARG A 88 -14.80 1.70 -17.70
N PRO A 89 -15.83 2.33 -18.28
CA PRO A 89 -17.19 2.28 -17.74
C PRO A 89 -17.70 0.85 -17.50
N GLU A 90 -17.49 -0.05 -18.46
CA GLU A 90 -17.93 -1.45 -18.37
C GLU A 90 -17.23 -2.22 -17.24
N MET A 91 -15.93 -1.96 -17.04
CA MET A 91 -15.16 -2.57 -15.97
C MET A 91 -15.57 -2.02 -14.61
N ARG A 92 -15.85 -0.71 -14.53
CA ARG A 92 -16.30 -0.07 -13.31
C ARG A 92 -17.62 -0.66 -12.82
N THR A 93 -18.59 -0.90 -13.71
CA THR A 93 -19.86 -1.55 -13.34
C THR A 93 -19.63 -2.92 -12.69
N VAL A 94 -18.73 -3.73 -13.27
CA VAL A 94 -18.39 -5.05 -12.71
C VAL A 94 -17.68 -4.92 -11.36
N MET A 95 -16.75 -3.98 -11.22
CA MET A 95 -16.04 -3.73 -9.97
C MET A 95 -16.95 -3.25 -8.85
N GLU A 96 -17.91 -2.35 -9.14
CA GLU A 96 -18.89 -1.87 -8.16
C GLU A 96 -19.80 -3.00 -7.66
N ALA A 97 -20.32 -3.83 -8.57
CA ALA A 97 -21.15 -4.98 -8.20
C ALA A 97 -20.37 -5.98 -7.32
N LYS A 98 -19.12 -6.29 -7.69
CA LYS A 98 -18.26 -7.18 -6.90
C LYS A 98 -17.83 -6.56 -5.57
N GLY A 99 -17.51 -5.28 -5.54
CA GLY A 99 -17.14 -4.54 -4.34
C GLY A 99 -18.29 -4.49 -3.33
N ALA A 100 -19.51 -4.19 -3.79
CA ALA A 100 -20.71 -4.23 -2.96
C ALA A 100 -20.95 -5.63 -2.37
N ALA A 101 -20.82 -6.69 -3.19
CA ALA A 101 -20.93 -8.08 -2.71
C ALA A 101 -19.82 -8.47 -1.71
N ALA A 102 -18.65 -7.84 -1.80
CA ALA A 102 -17.53 -8.01 -0.89
C ALA A 102 -17.59 -7.10 0.36
N GLY A 103 -18.64 -6.28 0.49
CA GLY A 103 -18.82 -5.36 1.62
C GLY A 103 -17.98 -4.08 1.55
N CYS A 104 -17.40 -3.76 0.40
CA CYS A 104 -16.68 -2.50 0.20
C CYS A 104 -17.67 -1.32 0.24
N VAL A 105 -17.27 -0.24 0.93
CA VAL A 105 -18.09 0.95 1.13
C VAL A 105 -17.44 2.14 0.41
N GLY A 106 -18.26 2.98 -0.22
CA GLY A 106 -17.78 4.17 -0.92
C GLY A 106 -17.14 3.87 -2.27
N ASP A 107 -16.31 4.81 -2.75
CA ASP A 107 -15.64 4.69 -4.04
C ASP A 107 -14.41 3.77 -3.97
N GLN A 108 -14.04 3.14 -5.08
CA GLN A 108 -12.89 2.22 -5.18
C GLN A 108 -11.56 2.78 -4.70
N ILE A 109 -11.42 4.11 -4.63
CA ILE A 109 -10.22 4.75 -4.06
C ILE A 109 -10.12 4.54 -2.55
N SER A 110 -11.24 4.43 -1.81
CA SER A 110 -11.22 4.22 -0.36
C SER A 110 -11.02 2.75 0.04
N TRP A 111 -11.37 1.79 -0.81
CA TRP A 111 -11.36 0.38 -0.42
C TRP A 111 -9.99 -0.12 0.07
N PRO A 112 -8.85 0.23 -0.57
CA PRO A 112 -7.53 -0.11 -0.03
C PRO A 112 -7.19 0.63 1.27
N ILE A 113 -7.66 1.88 1.42
CA ILE A 113 -7.46 2.69 2.63
C ILE A 113 -8.18 2.04 3.83
N ASP A 114 -9.36 1.44 3.60
CA ASP A 114 -10.12 0.75 4.64
C ASP A 114 -9.45 -0.51 5.18
N MET A 115 -8.46 -1.04 4.47
CA MET A 115 -7.66 -2.18 4.89
C MET A 115 -6.43 -1.79 5.73
N LEU A 116 -6.12 -0.50 5.84
CA LEU A 116 -4.98 -0.03 6.63
C LEU A 116 -5.18 -0.37 8.10
N VAL A 117 -4.09 -0.77 8.74
CA VAL A 117 -4.00 -0.92 10.19
C VAL A 117 -2.86 -0.04 10.74
N PRO A 118 -2.82 0.22 12.06
CA PRO A 118 -1.76 1.04 12.65
C PRO A 118 -0.36 0.53 12.25
N GLY A 119 0.54 1.45 11.93
CA GLY A 119 1.91 1.15 11.47
C GLY A 119 2.05 0.85 9.98
N ASP A 120 0.97 0.93 9.20
CA ASP A 120 1.04 0.80 7.74
C ASP A 120 1.46 2.10 7.04
N VAL A 121 1.99 1.98 5.82
CA VAL A 121 2.20 3.09 4.89
C VAL A 121 1.41 2.80 3.62
N TYR A 122 0.55 3.73 3.24
CA TYR A 122 -0.21 3.63 2.00
C TYR A 122 0.67 3.99 0.79
N VAL A 123 0.91 3.02 -0.10
CA VAL A 123 1.72 3.18 -1.31
C VAL A 123 0.84 2.94 -2.53
N ALA A 124 0.59 3.98 -3.31
CA ALA A 124 -0.34 3.91 -4.43
C ALA A 124 0.29 4.29 -5.76
N ASP A 125 0.18 3.40 -6.75
CA ASP A 125 0.44 3.72 -8.15
C ASP A 125 -0.85 4.25 -8.79
N VAL A 126 -0.81 5.54 -9.15
CA VAL A 126 -1.93 6.27 -9.74
C VAL A 126 -1.76 6.49 -11.24
N PHE A 127 -1.01 5.61 -11.93
CA PHE A 127 -0.85 5.57 -13.39
C PHE A 127 -0.43 6.90 -14.02
N GLY A 128 0.31 7.74 -13.27
CA GLY A 128 0.73 9.07 -13.71
C GLY A 128 -0.40 10.10 -13.84
N LYS A 129 -1.54 9.90 -13.17
CA LYS A 129 -2.67 10.85 -13.21
C LYS A 129 -2.27 12.21 -12.63
N VAL A 130 -2.24 13.24 -13.47
CA VAL A 130 -2.05 14.65 -13.08
C VAL A 130 -3.33 15.48 -13.26
N ASP A 131 -4.14 15.19 -14.29
CA ASP A 131 -5.34 15.98 -14.64
C ASP A 131 -6.60 15.56 -13.85
N GLN A 132 -7.50 16.50 -13.58
CA GLN A 132 -8.71 16.36 -12.74
C GLN A 132 -8.46 15.99 -11.27
N GLY A 133 -7.41 16.54 -10.66
CA GLY A 133 -7.20 16.54 -9.21
C GLY A 133 -6.50 15.30 -8.62
N ALA A 134 -6.01 15.45 -7.40
CA ALA A 134 -5.27 14.45 -6.65
C ALA A 134 -6.14 13.22 -6.33
N VAL A 135 -5.55 12.03 -6.39
CA VAL A 135 -6.21 10.78 -5.95
C VAL A 135 -6.53 10.83 -4.45
N ILE A 136 -5.70 11.52 -3.67
CA ILE A 136 -5.85 11.69 -2.23
C ILE A 136 -6.09 13.17 -1.91
N GLY A 137 -7.29 13.47 -1.43
CA GLY A 137 -7.66 14.76 -0.83
C GLY A 137 -7.66 14.72 0.70
N ASP A 138 -8.20 15.76 1.32
CA ASP A 138 -8.30 15.93 2.78
C ASP A 138 -9.02 14.78 3.49
N ASN A 139 -10.18 14.35 3.00
CA ASN A 139 -10.98 13.27 3.61
C ASN A 139 -10.23 11.94 3.58
N LEU A 140 -9.57 11.64 2.45
CA LEU A 140 -8.83 10.39 2.29
C LEU A 140 -7.52 10.42 3.09
N ALA A 141 -6.81 11.55 3.09
CA ALA A 141 -5.62 11.73 3.94
C ALA A 141 -5.95 11.57 5.43
N THR A 142 -7.08 12.14 5.87
CA THR A 142 -7.56 11.99 7.25
C THR A 142 -7.90 10.53 7.57
N SER A 143 -8.54 9.82 6.65
CA SER A 143 -8.87 8.39 6.80
C SER A 143 -7.60 7.53 6.89
N ILE A 144 -6.60 7.80 6.06
CA ILE A 144 -5.28 7.13 6.12
C ILE A 144 -4.68 7.36 7.50
N TYR A 145 -4.48 8.62 7.91
CA TYR A 145 -3.89 8.97 9.20
C TYR A 145 -4.61 8.33 10.39
N THR A 146 -5.95 8.33 10.37
CA THR A 146 -6.75 7.73 11.46
C THR A 146 -6.53 6.22 11.58
N LYS A 147 -6.25 5.53 10.47
CA LYS A 147 -6.09 4.07 10.44
C LYS A 147 -4.63 3.64 10.64
N SER A 148 -3.68 4.37 10.07
CA SER A 148 -2.25 4.02 10.10
C SER A 148 -1.48 4.64 11.26
N GLY A 149 -1.95 5.77 11.79
CA GLY A 149 -1.11 6.69 12.57
C GLY A 149 -0.15 7.46 11.66
#